data_AF-A0A6N2KG48-F1
#
_entry.id   AF-A0A6N2KG48-F1
#
_cell.length_a   1.000
_cell.length_b   1.000
_cell.length_c   1.000
_cell.angle_alpha   90.00
_cell.angle_beta   90.00
_cell.angle_gamma   90.00
#
_symmetry.space_group_name_H-M   'P 1'
#
loop_
_entity.id
_entity.type
_entity.pdbx_description
1 polymer ?
#
loop_
_entity_poly.entity_id
_entity_poly.type
_entity_poly.pdbx_seq_one_letter_code
_entity_poly.pdbx_strand_id
1 'polypeptide(L)'
;MGYDHVMLVFAPHGQYWCDKRKLTMTELLPNNRLEMLKHVRDTKTKLLLKDLRDISIKNGGYVLVEIKEKFAKLTMNIIVRMLAWKRYFGNDTNGNEVSGRF
;
A
#
# COMPACT_ATOMS: atom_id res chain seq x y z
N MET A 1 -4.62 18.66 -19.57
CA MET A 1 -5.82 18.20 -20.29
C MET A 1 -6.14 16.79 -19.81
N GLY A 2 -6.85 16.68 -18.68
CA GLY A 2 -7.38 15.40 -18.19
C GLY A 2 -8.76 15.23 -18.77
N TYR A 3 -8.84 14.75 -20.00
CA TYR A 3 -10.13 14.40 -20.60
C TYR A 3 -10.56 13.05 -20.07
N ASP A 4 -11.85 13.00 -19.79
CA ASP A 4 -12.59 11.93 -19.14
C ASP A 4 -12.22 11.69 -17.68
N HIS A 5 -13.27 11.44 -16.88
CA HIS A 5 -13.29 11.11 -15.46
C HIS A 5 -12.51 9.83 -15.06
N VAL A 6 -11.39 9.55 -15.73
CA VAL A 6 -10.56 8.35 -15.61
C VAL A 6 -9.58 8.49 -14.43
N MET A 7 -9.15 9.71 -14.10
CA MET A 7 -8.32 9.94 -12.92
C MET A 7 -9.18 10.37 -11.73
N LEU A 8 -9.36 9.47 -10.76
CA LEU A 8 -10.07 9.72 -9.49
C LEU A 8 -9.58 10.97 -8.74
N VAL A 9 -8.33 11.39 -9.00
CA VAL A 9 -7.69 12.55 -8.39
C VAL A 9 -8.19 13.88 -8.98
N PHE A 10 -8.65 13.89 -10.24
CA PHE A 10 -9.06 15.10 -10.95
C PHE A 10 -10.56 15.17 -11.24
N ALA A 11 -11.34 14.19 -10.78
CA ALA A 11 -12.78 14.22 -10.98
C ALA A 11 -13.44 15.30 -10.10
N PRO A 12 -14.38 16.10 -10.64
CA PRO A 12 -15.08 17.13 -9.88
C PRO A 12 -15.76 16.52 -8.65
N HIS A 13 -15.57 17.16 -7.50
CA HIS A 13 -16.11 16.72 -6.21
C HIS A 13 -17.64 16.70 -6.26
N GLY A 14 -18.21 15.50 -6.42
CA GLY A 14 -19.65 15.25 -6.45
C GLY A 14 -19.98 13.80 -6.09
N GLN A 15 -21.26 13.44 -6.05
CA GLN A 15 -21.72 12.09 -5.68
C GLN A 15 -21.01 10.99 -6.49
N TYR A 16 -20.80 11.22 -7.78
CA TYR A 16 -20.03 10.33 -8.66
C TYR A 16 -18.58 10.10 -8.20
N TRP A 17 -17.90 11.14 -7.68
CA TRP A 17 -16.56 11.00 -7.12
C TRP A 17 -16.57 10.15 -5.85
N CYS A 18 -17.52 10.40 -4.93
CA CYS A 18 -17.67 9.61 -3.71
C CYS A 18 -17.94 8.14 -4.02
N ASP A 19 -18.84 7.85 -4.95
CA ASP A 19 -19.22 6.48 -5.31
C ASP A 19 -18.07 5.75 -6.00
N LYS A 20 -17.38 6.41 -6.94
CA LYS A 20 -16.17 5.86 -7.57
C LYS A 20 -15.05 5.61 -6.55
N ARG A 21 -14.87 6.52 -5.59
CA ARG A 21 -13.86 6.36 -4.53
C ARG A 21 -14.23 5.20 -3.60
N LYS A 22 -15.51 5.08 -3.23
CA LYS A 22 -16.03 3.98 -2.40
C LYS A 22 -15.84 2.63 -3.10
N LEU A 23 -16.23 2.51 -4.36
CA LEU A 23 -16.04 1.30 -5.16
C LEU A 23 -14.55 0.93 -5.29
N THR A 24 -13.72 1.91 -5.66
CA THR A 24 -12.26 1.69 -5.77
C THR A 24 -11.66 1.29 -4.42
N MET A 25 -12.09 1.92 -3.32
CA MET A 25 -11.60 1.62 -1.98
C MET A 25 -12.04 0.23 -1.51
N THR A 26 -13.25 -0.21 -1.83
CA THR A 26 -13.73 -1.56 -1.51
C THR A 26 -13.01 -2.65 -2.33
N GLU A 27 -12.70 -2.39 -3.59
CA GLU A 27 -12.01 -3.35 -4.47
C GLU A 27 -10.48 -3.38 -4.23
N LEU A 28 -9.89 -2.23 -3.91
CA LEU A 28 -8.46 -2.07 -3.68
C LEU A 28 -8.09 -2.39 -2.21
N LEU A 29 -8.92 -1.99 -1.25
CA LEU A 29 -8.70 -2.06 0.19
C LEU A 29 -9.86 -2.78 0.95
N PRO A 30 -10.22 -4.02 0.59
CA PRO A 30 -11.10 -4.82 1.44
C PRO A 30 -10.49 -4.97 2.85
N ASN A 31 -11.34 -5.19 3.87
CA ASN A 31 -10.94 -5.19 5.28
C ASN A 31 -9.69 -6.06 5.58
N ASN A 32 -9.60 -7.23 4.97
CA ASN A 32 -8.47 -8.16 5.14
C ASN A 32 -7.16 -7.55 4.62
N ARG A 33 -7.20 -6.77 3.53
CA ARG A 33 -6.03 -6.05 3.02
C ARG A 33 -5.66 -4.87 3.90
N LEU A 34 -6.65 -4.20 4.51
CA LEU A 34 -6.41 -3.10 5.44
C LEU A 34 -5.68 -3.58 6.70
N GLU A 35 -6.07 -4.74 7.23
CA GLU A 35 -5.43 -5.37 8.39
C GLU A 35 -3.99 -5.82 8.08
N MET A 36 -3.79 -6.47 6.94
CA MET A 36 -2.44 -6.79 6.47
C MET A 36 -1.60 -5.54 6.22
N LEU A 37 -2.21 -4.45 5.73
CA LEU A 37 -1.55 -3.16 5.55
C LEU A 37 -1.09 -2.54 6.86
N LYS A 38 -1.88 -2.67 7.94
CA LYS A 38 -1.45 -2.26 9.28
C LYS A 38 -0.19 -3.03 9.68
N HIS A 39 -0.20 -4.36 9.56
CA HIS A 39 0.95 -5.19 9.91
C HIS A 39 2.20 -4.87 9.07
N VAL A 40 2.05 -4.70 7.75
CA VAL A 40 3.16 -4.34 6.85
C VAL A 40 3.71 -2.96 7.18
N ARG A 41 2.83 -1.99 7.46
CA ARG A 41 3.24 -0.63 7.85
C ARG A 41 4.02 -0.67 9.16
N ASP A 42 3.52 -1.34 10.18
CA ASP A 42 4.17 -1.45 11.49
C ASP A 42 5.51 -2.17 11.42
N THR A 43 5.59 -3.25 10.64
CA THR A 43 6.84 -3.99 10.46
C THR A 43 7.88 -3.11 9.76
N LYS A 44 7.48 -2.38 8.72
CA LYS A 44 8.41 -1.56 7.93
C LYS A 44 8.84 -0.29 8.65
N THR A 45 7.96 0.33 9.45
CA THR A 45 8.34 1.48 10.31
C THR A 45 9.29 1.05 11.41
N LYS A 46 9.04 -0.11 12.06
CA LYS A 46 9.97 -0.68 13.05
C LYS A 46 11.35 -0.99 12.45
N LEU A 47 11.39 -1.51 11.22
CA LEU A 47 12.66 -1.75 10.51
C LEU A 47 13.40 -0.45 10.19
N LEU A 48 12.68 0.59 9.75
CA LEU A 48 13.27 1.90 9.46
C LEU A 48 13.81 2.55 10.74
N LEU A 49 13.10 2.43 11.87
CA LEU A 49 13.57 2.89 13.17
C LEU A 49 14.82 2.14 13.64
N LYS A 50 14.86 0.82 13.45
CA LYS A 50 16.06 0.00 13.74
C LYS A 50 17.25 0.44 12.89
N ASP A 51 17.04 0.62 11.58
CA ASP A 51 18.09 1.09 10.66
C ASP A 51 18.64 2.47 11.08
N LEU A 52 17.76 3.41 11.42
CA LEU A 52 18.17 4.72 11.93
C LEU A 52 18.95 4.63 13.24
N ARG A 53 18.53 3.75 14.16
CA ARG A 53 19.22 3.53 15.44
C ARG A 53 20.61 2.92 15.22
N ASP A 54 20.74 1.96 14.33
CA ASP A 54 22.02 1.33 14.01
C ASP A 54 22.99 2.32 13.36
N ILE A 55 22.48 3.18 12.45
CA ILE A 55 23.26 4.28 11.85
C ILE A 55 23.74 5.26 12.93
N SER A 56 22.84 5.63 13.85
CA SER A 56 23.14 6.50 14.98
C SER A 56 24.22 5.91 15.90
N ILE A 57 24.12 4.64 16.27
CA ILE A 57 25.10 3.95 17.14
C ILE A 57 26.46 3.84 16.45
N LYS A 58 26.50 3.46 15.17
CA LYS A 58 27.76 3.29 14.43
C LYS A 58 28.56 4.59 14.29
N ASN A 59 27.88 5.73 14.26
CA ASN A 59 28.51 7.04 14.10
C ASN A 59 28.68 7.81 15.43
N GLY A 60 28.54 7.14 16.58
CA GLY A 60 28.81 7.77 17.88
C GLY A 60 27.68 8.65 18.44
N GLY A 61 26.43 8.41 18.01
CA GLY A 61 25.24 8.97 18.65
C GLY A 61 24.35 9.78 17.72
N TYR A 62 24.87 10.84 17.11
CA TYR A 62 24.06 11.73 16.27
C TYR A 62 24.49 11.68 14.81
N VAL A 63 23.53 11.39 13.93
CA VAL A 63 23.72 11.35 12.48
C VAL A 63 22.66 12.19 11.78
N LEU A 64 23.11 13.02 10.85
CA LEU A 64 22.23 13.66 9.90
C LEU A 64 21.78 12.62 8.86
N VAL A 65 20.50 12.30 8.84
CA VAL A 65 19.93 11.36 7.86
C VAL A 65 18.92 12.10 6.98
N GLU A 66 19.02 11.89 5.67
CA GLU A 66 17.99 12.35 4.75
C GLU A 66 16.72 11.50 4.88
N ILE A 67 15.77 12.00 5.67
CA ILE A 67 14.51 11.28 5.94
C ILE A 67 13.61 11.21 4.70
N LYS A 68 13.70 12.20 3.80
CA LYS A 68 12.87 12.28 2.59
C LYS A 68 13.02 11.02 1.72
N GLU A 69 14.25 10.64 1.41
CA GLU A 69 14.53 9.47 0.59
C GLU A 69 14.09 8.17 1.28
N LYS A 70 14.44 8.01 2.58
CA LYS A 70 14.05 6.84 3.38
C LYS A 70 12.52 6.68 3.44
N PHE A 71 11.79 7.78 3.61
CA PHE A 71 10.33 7.78 3.66
C PHE A 71 9.69 7.54 2.29
N ALA A 72 10.25 8.10 1.21
CA ALA A 72 9.81 7.82 -0.16
C ALA A 72 9.97 6.32 -0.48
N LYS A 73 11.12 5.73 -0.15
CA LYS A 73 11.40 4.29 -0.32
C LYS A 73 10.45 3.41 0.49
N LEU A 74 10.16 3.78 1.74
CA LEU A 74 9.18 3.11 2.58
C LEU A 74 7.80 3.12 1.92
N THR A 75 7.34 4.29 1.50
CA THR A 75 6.02 4.49 0.89
C THR A 75 5.88 3.69 -0.40
N MET A 76 6.89 3.75 -1.27
CA MET A 76 6.91 2.99 -2.52
C MET A 76 6.90 1.47 -2.29
N ASN A 77 7.63 0.96 -1.29
CA ASN A 77 7.62 -0.47 -0.96
C ASN A 77 6.22 -0.94 -0.52
N ILE A 78 5.52 -0.12 0.28
CA ILE A 78 4.15 -0.40 0.71
C ILE A 78 3.20 -0.38 -0.49
N ILE A 79 3.28 0.63 -1.37
CA ILE A 79 2.44 0.73 -2.58
C ILE A 79 2.66 -0.45 -3.52
N VAL A 80 3.92 -0.80 -3.82
CA VAL A 80 4.23 -1.94 -4.69
C VAL A 80 3.69 -3.25 -4.10
N ARG A 81 3.80 -3.47 -2.78
CA ARG A 81 3.20 -4.64 -2.13
C ARG A 81 1.67 -4.65 -2.21
N MET A 82 1.01 -3.50 -2.08
CA MET A 82 -0.45 -3.40 -2.27
C MET A 82 -0.87 -3.76 -3.69
N LEU A 83 -0.17 -3.23 -4.69
CA LEU A 83 -0.48 -3.46 -6.10
C LEU A 83 -0.16 -4.90 -6.52
N ALA A 84 0.97 -5.45 -6.07
CA ALA A 84 1.35 -6.83 -6.33
C ALA A 84 0.41 -7.84 -5.66
N TRP A 85 -0.11 -7.53 -4.46
CA TRP A 85 -1.10 -8.38 -3.80
C TRP A 85 -2.38 -8.58 -4.63
N LYS A 86 -2.82 -7.55 -5.37
CA LYS A 86 -3.96 -7.67 -6.32
C LYS A 86 -3.66 -8.69 -7.42
N ARG A 87 -2.41 -8.86 -7.87
CA ARG A 87 -2.03 -9.86 -8.88
C ARG A 87 -1.94 -11.28 -8.34
N TYR A 88 -1.52 -11.46 -7.08
CA TYR A 88 -1.32 -12.79 -6.49
C TYR A 88 -2.60 -13.41 -5.90
N PHE A 89 -3.52 -12.59 -5.37
CA PHE A 89 -4.74 -13.07 -4.71
C PHE A 89 -6.03 -12.61 -5.43
N GLY A 90 -5.92 -12.04 -6.62
CA GLY A 90 -7.04 -11.40 -7.33
C GLY A 90 -7.75 -12.25 -8.38
N ASN A 91 -7.53 -13.56 -8.44
CA ASN A 91 -8.14 -14.42 -9.46
C ASN A 91 -9.09 -15.51 -8.94
N ASP A 92 -9.44 -15.51 -7.65
CA ASP A 92 -10.37 -16.49 -7.10
C ASP A 92 -11.78 -15.92 -6.93
N THR A 93 -12.39 -15.45 -8.02
CA THR A 93 -13.85 -15.34 -8.11
C THR A 93 -14.30 -15.50 -9.56
N ASN A 94 -14.27 -16.74 -10.06
CA ASN A 94 -15.38 -17.23 -10.85
C ASN A 94 -15.58 -18.71 -10.52
N GLY A 95 -16.74 -19.03 -9.95
CA GLY A 95 -17.06 -20.37 -9.48
C GLY A 95 -16.99 -21.40 -10.60
N ASN A 96 -16.45 -22.56 -10.27
CA ASN A 96 -17.17 -23.83 -10.31
C ASN A 96 -16.38 -24.87 -9.52
N GLU A 97 -17.09 -25.64 -8.72
CA GLU A 97 -16.62 -26.81 -8.00
C GLU A 97 -15.78 -27.73 -8.89
N VAL A 98 -14.58 -28.09 -8.46
CA VAL A 98 -14.21 -29.51 -8.39
C VAL A 98 -13.11 -29.74 -7.36
N SER A 99 -13.45 -30.63 -6.42
CA SER A 99 -12.59 -31.42 -5.56
C SER A 99 -11.28 -31.88 -6.23
N GLY A 100 -10.18 -31.83 -5.47
CA GLY A 100 -8.97 -32.59 -5.81
C GLY A 100 -7.70 -32.02 -5.20
N ARG A 101 -7.24 -32.68 -4.12
CA ARG A 101 -5.83 -32.93 -3.70
C ARG A 101 -4.77 -32.19 -4.55
N PHE A 102 -3.87 -31.42 -3.97
CA PHE A 102 -2.75 -31.85 -3.13
C PHE A 102 -2.08 -30.63 -2.52
#